data_AF-A0A372LWA1-F1
#
_entry.id   AF-A0A372LWA1-F1
#
_cell.length_a   1.000
_cell.length_b   1.000
_cell.length_c   1.000
_cell.angle_alpha   90.00
_cell.angle_beta   90.00
_cell.angle_gamma   90.00
#
_symmetry.space_group_name_H-M   'P 1'
#
loop_
_entity.id
_entity.type
_entity.pdbx_description
1 polymer ?
#
loop_
_entity_poly.entity_id
_entity_poly.type
_entity_poly.pdbx_seq_one_letter_code
_entity_poly.pdbx_strand_id
1 'polypeptide(L)'
;MPQHVPPALRDPGSREALHRARPGTGGAHPRRIVFLSRRDLGNAAAGGSELLVDQLADGLTHSGHQVTLLCGGPAAYRDYRVVSAGGDLGHYLKARSAFTRQVGDCDLLVEVCNGMPYLAPLWHRGPTLCLVNHVHTDLWGMRYPAPAARLGRKLEHWALAGAQRGNLLVAVSPSTATALESIGVPPERIRIVHNGVEEPGPLEPRSDEPLFLAMGRLVEYKRIDLLLRLWERVRPVTGGRLVIVGDGPERERLERMAGPSVQFTGHISEAEKHRLLCASWLLLHPSAVEGWGLVVTEAATRGTPAIGFDVPGLRDSIEDGVTGVLARGESSFAAAWCTLALSAERRTAFGKAAADRAADYRWSNTVRQFRAVAAEAVETAAAAGTPGTPGRAKGRRT
;
A
#
# COMPACT_ATOMS: atom_id res chain seq x y z
N MET A 1 24.16 -10.57 -8.72
CA MET A 1 23.31 -11.46 -7.87
C MET A 1 22.53 -12.36 -8.81
N PRO A 2 22.67 -13.70 -8.71
CA PRO A 2 21.90 -14.62 -9.56
C PRO A 2 20.40 -14.42 -9.33
N GLN A 3 19.65 -14.35 -10.42
CA GLN A 3 18.20 -14.13 -10.39
C GLN A 3 17.50 -15.42 -10.01
N HIS A 4 16.67 -15.36 -8.98
CA HIS A 4 15.93 -16.53 -8.53
C HIS A 4 14.68 -16.72 -9.41
N VAL A 5 14.59 -17.87 -10.07
CA VAL A 5 13.36 -18.36 -10.69
C VAL A 5 12.85 -19.49 -9.78
N PRO A 6 11.64 -19.42 -9.21
CA PRO A 6 11.07 -20.54 -8.45
C PRO A 6 11.07 -21.85 -9.26
N PRO A 7 11.30 -23.03 -8.65
CA PRO A 7 11.32 -24.32 -9.34
C PRO A 7 10.06 -24.59 -10.20
N ALA A 8 8.88 -24.16 -9.72
CA ALA A 8 7.62 -24.26 -10.45
C ALA A 8 7.61 -23.53 -11.81
N LEU A 9 8.48 -22.54 -11.98
CA LEU A 9 8.65 -21.75 -13.21
C LEU A 9 9.88 -22.17 -14.05
N ARG A 10 10.65 -23.18 -13.62
CA ARG A 10 11.87 -23.66 -14.30
C ARG A 10 11.62 -24.77 -15.32
N ASP A 11 10.52 -25.52 -15.20
CA ASP A 11 10.32 -26.74 -16.00
C ASP A 11 9.65 -26.45 -17.37
N PRO A 12 10.28 -26.80 -18.51
CA PRO A 12 9.63 -26.75 -19.81
C PRO A 12 8.43 -27.70 -19.94
N GLY A 13 8.39 -28.80 -19.17
CA GLY A 13 7.30 -29.78 -19.22
C GLY A 13 6.00 -29.28 -18.60
N SER A 14 6.08 -28.43 -17.58
CA SER A 14 4.90 -27.75 -17.01
C SER A 14 4.34 -26.68 -17.95
N ARG A 15 5.17 -26.09 -18.83
CA ARG A 15 4.72 -25.18 -19.90
C ARG A 15 3.81 -25.87 -20.91
N GLU A 16 4.05 -27.14 -21.24
CA GLU A 16 3.24 -27.91 -22.20
C GLU A 16 2.03 -28.62 -21.57
N ALA A 17 2.14 -29.08 -20.32
CA ALA A 17 1.01 -29.69 -19.60
C ALA A 17 -0.09 -28.67 -19.27
N LEU A 18 0.27 -27.43 -18.95
CA LEU A 18 -0.67 -26.30 -18.77
C LEU A 18 -1.19 -25.72 -20.09
N HIS A 19 -0.49 -25.96 -21.21
CA HIS A 19 -0.94 -25.55 -22.55
C HIS A 19 -2.10 -26.39 -23.08
N ARG A 20 -2.25 -27.63 -22.58
CA ARG A 20 -3.24 -28.62 -23.04
C ARG A 20 -4.54 -28.68 -22.24
N ALA A 21 -4.67 -27.95 -21.13
CA ALA A 21 -5.96 -27.77 -20.47
C ALA A 21 -6.85 -26.85 -21.34
N ARG A 22 -7.70 -27.48 -22.16
CA ARG A 22 -8.81 -26.81 -22.87
C ARG A 22 -9.66 -26.00 -21.87
N PRO A 23 -10.22 -24.85 -22.28
CA PRO A 23 -10.94 -23.96 -21.38
C PRO A 23 -12.21 -24.64 -20.89
N GLY A 24 -12.22 -25.03 -19.62
CA GLY A 24 -13.46 -25.17 -18.89
C GLY A 24 -14.12 -23.79 -18.78
N THR A 25 -15.43 -23.75 -18.95
CA THR A 25 -16.28 -22.57 -18.81
C THR A 25 -16.02 -21.86 -17.47
N GLY A 26 -15.26 -20.76 -17.50
CA GLY A 26 -14.94 -19.87 -16.39
C GLY A 26 -14.20 -18.65 -16.94
N GLY A 27 -14.44 -17.45 -16.41
CA GLY A 27 -14.00 -16.16 -16.96
C GLY A 27 -12.51 -16.05 -17.29
N ALA A 28 -12.13 -15.04 -18.07
CA ALA A 28 -10.78 -14.85 -18.60
C ALA A 28 -9.81 -14.36 -17.50
N HIS A 29 -9.38 -15.25 -16.62
CA HIS A 29 -8.40 -14.93 -15.59
C HIS A 29 -6.97 -14.89 -16.17
N PRO A 30 -6.17 -13.82 -15.92
CA PRO A 30 -4.79 -13.76 -16.39
C PRO A 30 -3.96 -14.88 -15.78
N ARG A 31 -3.23 -15.66 -16.57
CA ARG A 31 -2.33 -16.69 -16.04
C ARG A 31 -0.98 -16.10 -15.64
N ARG A 32 -0.43 -15.19 -16.45
CA ARG A 32 0.85 -14.50 -16.21
C ARG A 32 0.63 -13.04 -15.83
N ILE A 33 1.00 -12.69 -14.60
CA ILE A 33 0.84 -11.34 -14.05
C ILE A 33 2.21 -10.76 -13.73
N VAL A 34 2.49 -9.56 -14.21
CA VAL A 34 3.77 -8.87 -13.96
C VAL A 34 3.51 -7.60 -13.17
N PHE A 35 4.17 -7.44 -12.01
CA PHE A 35 4.16 -6.21 -11.25
C PHE A 35 5.39 -5.37 -11.57
N LEU A 36 5.22 -4.08 -11.86
CA LEU A 36 6.27 -3.07 -11.91
C LEU A 36 6.24 -2.29 -10.58
N SER A 37 7.19 -2.56 -9.70
CA SER A 37 7.28 -1.85 -8.42
C SER A 37 8.57 -1.05 -8.34
N ARG A 38 8.56 0.06 -7.60
CA ARG A 38 9.81 0.80 -7.35
C ARG A 38 10.84 -0.09 -6.67
N ARG A 39 10.42 -0.94 -5.73
CA ARG A 39 11.27 -1.78 -4.89
C ARG A 39 10.62 -3.12 -4.59
N ASP A 40 11.47 -4.08 -4.26
CA ASP A 40 11.09 -5.32 -3.59
C ASP A 40 11.06 -5.10 -2.06
N LEU A 41 10.33 -5.97 -1.34
CA LEU A 41 10.22 -5.97 0.12
C LEU A 41 11.57 -6.25 0.81
N GLY A 42 12.53 -6.90 0.13
CA GLY A 42 13.89 -7.07 0.63
C GLY A 42 14.75 -5.79 0.64
N ASN A 43 14.25 -4.66 0.11
CA ASN A 43 14.95 -3.38 0.15
C ASN A 43 14.87 -2.75 1.55
N ALA A 44 15.98 -2.25 2.09
CA ALA A 44 16.03 -1.62 3.41
C ALA A 44 15.09 -0.39 3.57
N ALA A 45 14.68 0.22 2.46
CA ALA A 45 13.75 1.35 2.44
C ALA A 45 12.31 0.95 2.08
N ALA A 46 11.98 -0.34 2.04
CA ALA A 46 10.64 -0.86 1.80
C ALA A 46 9.66 -0.40 2.90
N GLY A 47 8.38 -0.29 2.55
CA GLY A 47 7.31 0.04 3.48
C GLY A 47 5.99 -0.59 3.07
N GLY A 48 4.88 0.02 3.50
CA GLY A 48 3.54 -0.52 3.28
C GLY A 48 3.18 -0.79 1.81
N SER A 49 3.70 0.00 0.87
CA SER A 49 3.45 -0.24 -0.57
C SER A 49 4.13 -1.51 -1.08
N GLU A 50 5.37 -1.76 -0.65
CA GLU A 50 6.11 -2.95 -1.03
C GLU A 50 5.52 -4.19 -0.34
N LEU A 51 5.03 -4.05 0.90
CA LEU A 51 4.28 -5.11 1.59
C LEU A 51 2.96 -5.45 0.89
N LEU A 52 2.18 -4.45 0.43
CA LEU A 52 0.97 -4.70 -0.37
C LEU A 52 1.29 -5.50 -1.63
N VAL A 53 2.31 -5.10 -2.38
CA VAL A 53 2.70 -5.79 -3.63
C VAL A 53 3.16 -7.22 -3.35
N ASP A 54 3.94 -7.42 -2.28
CA ASP A 54 4.42 -8.73 -1.86
C ASP A 54 3.24 -9.67 -1.50
N GLN A 55 2.30 -9.20 -0.69
CA GLN A 55 1.10 -9.95 -0.28
C GLN A 55 0.16 -10.26 -1.45
N LEU A 56 0.00 -9.31 -2.40
CA LEU A 56 -0.74 -9.56 -3.63
C LEU A 56 -0.04 -10.61 -4.50
N ALA A 57 1.27 -10.47 -4.71
CA ALA A 57 2.05 -11.37 -5.55
C ALA A 57 2.06 -12.80 -4.98
N ASP A 58 2.23 -12.93 -3.66
CA ASP A 58 2.20 -14.20 -2.96
C ASP A 58 0.81 -14.85 -3.01
N GLY A 59 -0.25 -14.11 -2.65
CA GLY A 59 -1.62 -14.62 -2.67
C GLY A 59 -2.11 -15.01 -4.08
N LEU A 60 -1.67 -14.28 -5.11
CA LEU A 60 -1.91 -14.64 -6.51
C LEU A 60 -1.15 -15.92 -6.91
N THR A 61 0.08 -16.09 -6.45
CA THR A 61 0.88 -17.29 -6.71
C THR A 61 0.24 -18.51 -6.08
N HIS A 62 -0.20 -18.42 -4.83
CA HIS A 62 -0.99 -19.46 -4.14
C HIS A 62 -2.32 -19.75 -4.84
N SER A 63 -2.89 -18.77 -5.54
CA SER A 63 -4.10 -18.93 -6.35
C SER A 63 -3.85 -19.54 -7.74
N GLY A 64 -2.60 -19.92 -8.06
CA GLY A 64 -2.22 -20.59 -9.31
C GLY A 64 -1.76 -19.65 -10.43
N HIS A 65 -1.59 -18.35 -10.18
CA HIS A 65 -1.06 -17.41 -11.16
C HIS A 65 0.48 -17.47 -11.22
N GLN A 66 1.05 -17.27 -12.41
CA GLN A 66 2.49 -17.08 -12.58
C GLN A 66 2.82 -15.60 -12.39
N VAL A 67 3.31 -15.25 -11.20
CA VAL A 67 3.62 -13.86 -10.85
C VAL A 67 5.11 -13.56 -11.02
N THR A 68 5.40 -12.41 -11.64
CA THR A 68 6.75 -11.83 -11.68
C THR A 68 6.74 -10.40 -11.16
N LEU A 69 7.59 -10.09 -10.19
CA LEU A 69 7.88 -8.74 -9.73
C LEU A 69 9.12 -8.20 -10.44
N LEU A 70 8.97 -7.13 -11.21
CA LEU A 70 10.07 -6.36 -11.78
C LEU A 70 10.28 -5.09 -10.93
N CYS A 71 11.42 -4.98 -10.26
CA CYS A 71 11.67 -3.93 -9.27
C CYS A 71 13.01 -3.21 -9.42
N GLY A 72 13.11 -2.01 -8.84
CA GLY A 72 14.38 -1.36 -8.56
C GLY A 72 15.04 -1.90 -7.28
N GLY A 73 16.33 -2.18 -7.33
CA GLY A 73 17.10 -2.72 -6.21
C GLY A 73 17.28 -4.23 -6.27
N PRO A 74 17.66 -4.88 -5.15
CA PRO A 74 17.97 -6.31 -5.13
C PRO A 74 16.72 -7.14 -5.45
N ALA A 75 16.92 -8.30 -6.09
CA ALA A 75 15.88 -9.31 -6.26
C ALA A 75 16.02 -10.33 -5.14
N ALA A 76 15.27 -10.16 -4.04
CA ALA A 76 15.28 -11.12 -2.95
C ALA A 76 14.54 -12.41 -3.35
N TYR A 77 14.84 -13.50 -2.63
CA TYR A 77 14.11 -14.76 -2.77
C TYR A 77 12.66 -14.58 -2.29
N ARG A 78 11.72 -15.04 -3.12
CA ARG A 78 10.28 -15.13 -2.84
C ARG A 78 9.73 -16.38 -3.54
N ASP A 79 8.52 -16.77 -3.18
CA ASP A 79 7.81 -17.88 -3.81
C ASP A 79 7.31 -17.54 -5.23
N TYR A 80 7.27 -16.25 -5.55
CA TYR A 80 7.11 -15.71 -6.90
C TYR A 80 8.45 -15.23 -7.48
N ARG A 81 8.49 -15.02 -8.81
CA ARG A 81 9.72 -14.61 -9.49
C ARG A 81 10.02 -13.13 -9.23
N VAL A 82 11.25 -12.79 -8.85
CA VAL A 82 11.69 -11.39 -8.69
C VAL A 82 12.82 -11.08 -9.67
N VAL A 83 12.71 -9.96 -10.38
CA VAL A 83 13.65 -9.50 -11.40
C VAL A 83 14.06 -8.07 -11.08
N SER A 84 15.36 -7.82 -11.00
CA SER A 84 15.88 -6.47 -10.83
C SER A 84 15.98 -5.74 -12.18
N ALA A 85 15.44 -4.53 -12.24
CA ALA A 85 15.59 -3.59 -13.35
C ALA A 85 16.72 -2.56 -13.13
N GLY A 86 17.55 -2.71 -12.11
CA GLY A 86 18.65 -1.78 -11.78
C GLY A 86 18.44 -1.05 -10.46
N GLY A 87 19.19 0.01 -10.19
CA GLY A 87 19.11 0.78 -8.94
C GLY A 87 17.95 1.78 -8.86
N ASP A 88 17.86 2.51 -7.75
CA ASP A 88 16.72 3.34 -7.31
C ASP A 88 16.15 4.37 -8.29
N LEU A 89 16.93 4.86 -9.26
CA LEU A 89 16.44 5.76 -10.32
C LEU A 89 16.58 5.16 -11.72
N GLY A 90 17.57 4.28 -11.92
CA GLY A 90 17.82 3.64 -13.21
C GLY A 90 16.73 2.64 -13.61
N HIS A 91 15.95 2.14 -12.64
CA HIS A 91 14.92 1.15 -12.91
C HIS A 91 13.79 1.69 -13.79
N TYR A 92 13.39 2.97 -13.68
CA TYR A 92 12.34 3.55 -14.53
C TYR A 92 12.75 3.52 -16.01
N LEU A 93 14.00 3.89 -16.30
CA LEU A 93 14.54 3.89 -17.67
C LEU A 93 14.77 2.47 -18.21
N LYS A 94 15.14 1.54 -17.33
CA LYS A 94 15.47 0.16 -17.69
C LYS A 94 14.28 -0.79 -17.66
N ALA A 95 13.15 -0.42 -17.07
CA ALA A 95 11.98 -1.28 -16.88
C ALA A 95 11.54 -1.93 -18.19
N ARG A 96 11.36 -1.14 -19.26
CA ARG A 96 11.01 -1.65 -20.59
C ARG A 96 12.01 -2.69 -21.10
N SER A 97 13.31 -2.37 -21.05
CA SER A 97 14.36 -3.27 -21.55
C SER A 97 14.45 -4.56 -20.71
N ALA A 98 14.34 -4.44 -19.38
CA ALA A 98 14.35 -5.57 -18.47
C ALA A 98 13.11 -6.45 -18.66
N PHE A 99 11.93 -5.85 -18.85
CA PHE A 99 10.70 -6.54 -19.20
C PHE A 99 10.88 -7.35 -20.48
N THR A 100 11.29 -6.73 -21.59
CA THR A 100 11.48 -7.41 -22.88
C THR A 100 12.55 -8.50 -22.83
N ARG A 101 13.67 -8.29 -22.13
CA ARG A 101 14.81 -9.22 -22.12
C ARG A 101 14.67 -10.36 -21.12
N GLN A 102 13.99 -10.14 -20.00
CA GLN A 102 14.04 -11.05 -18.85
C GLN A 102 12.67 -11.62 -18.47
N VAL A 103 11.59 -10.89 -18.77
CA VAL A 103 10.22 -11.30 -18.42
C VAL A 103 9.48 -11.84 -19.64
N GLY A 104 9.37 -11.05 -20.71
CA GLY A 104 8.64 -11.41 -21.93
C GLY A 104 7.14 -11.14 -21.81
N ASP A 105 6.33 -11.89 -22.57
CA ASP A 105 4.88 -11.68 -22.63
C ASP A 105 4.16 -11.99 -21.31
N CYS A 106 3.18 -11.17 -20.99
CA CYS A 106 2.27 -11.36 -19.86
C CYS A 106 0.81 -11.12 -20.28
N ASP A 107 -0.12 -11.69 -19.51
CA ASP A 107 -1.55 -11.51 -19.76
C ASP A 107 -2.07 -10.24 -19.08
N LEU A 108 -1.40 -9.80 -18.01
CA LEU A 108 -1.67 -8.56 -17.30
C LEU A 108 -0.38 -7.92 -16.76
N LEU A 109 -0.20 -6.64 -17.04
CA LEU A 109 0.85 -5.81 -16.45
C LEU A 109 0.26 -4.89 -15.38
N VAL A 110 0.78 -4.93 -14.17
CA VAL A 110 0.35 -4.10 -13.04
C VAL A 110 1.46 -3.11 -12.73
N GLU A 111 1.19 -1.84 -12.90
CA GLU A 111 2.13 -0.77 -12.59
C GLU A 111 1.82 -0.16 -11.23
N VAL A 112 2.80 -0.18 -10.31
CA VAL A 112 2.64 0.36 -8.96
C VAL A 112 3.11 1.80 -8.93
N CYS A 113 2.16 2.72 -8.75
CA CYS A 113 2.38 4.15 -8.67
C CYS A 113 2.53 4.60 -7.21
N ASN A 114 3.79 4.88 -6.84
CA ASN A 114 4.20 5.54 -5.59
C ASN A 114 4.68 6.97 -5.88
N GLY A 115 3.99 7.69 -6.78
CA GLY A 115 4.24 9.07 -7.17
C GLY A 115 4.51 9.28 -8.65
N MET A 116 5.42 8.51 -9.24
CA MET A 116 5.65 8.53 -10.70
C MET A 116 5.33 7.15 -11.29
N PRO A 117 4.42 7.08 -12.28
CA PRO A 117 4.18 5.87 -13.05
C PRO A 117 5.38 5.49 -13.93
N TYR A 118 5.48 4.21 -14.30
CA TYR A 118 6.41 3.70 -15.32
C TYR A 118 5.96 4.01 -16.75
N LEU A 119 4.77 4.63 -16.90
CA LEU A 119 4.17 4.95 -18.18
C LEU A 119 4.10 3.72 -19.09
N ALA A 120 3.80 2.56 -18.51
CA ALA A 120 3.60 1.29 -19.20
C ALA A 120 2.74 1.40 -20.47
N PRO A 121 1.65 2.20 -20.52
CA PRO A 121 0.84 2.33 -21.73
C PRO A 121 1.59 2.87 -22.96
N LEU A 122 2.74 3.53 -22.76
CA LEU A 122 3.56 4.05 -23.86
C LEU A 122 4.45 2.98 -24.51
N TRP A 123 4.65 1.84 -23.87
CA TRP A 123 5.60 0.81 -24.34
C TRP A 123 5.09 -0.64 -24.21
N HIS A 124 3.98 -0.88 -23.52
CA HIS A 124 3.29 -2.15 -23.41
C HIS A 124 1.92 -2.07 -24.10
N ARG A 125 1.58 -3.07 -24.92
CA ARG A 125 0.34 -3.10 -25.72
C ARG A 125 -0.78 -3.98 -25.14
N GLY A 126 -0.50 -4.74 -24.08
CA GLY A 126 -1.46 -5.65 -23.45
C GLY A 126 -2.27 -5.00 -22.31
N PRO A 127 -3.18 -5.77 -21.69
CA PRO A 127 -3.96 -5.33 -20.54
C PRO A 127 -3.05 -4.77 -19.45
N THR A 128 -3.37 -3.58 -18.94
CA THR A 128 -2.56 -2.88 -17.95
C THR A 128 -3.43 -2.32 -16.83
N LEU A 129 -2.97 -2.47 -15.58
CA LEU A 129 -3.55 -1.86 -14.39
C LEU A 129 -2.56 -0.86 -13.79
N CYS A 130 -3.07 0.22 -13.21
CA CYS A 130 -2.27 1.16 -12.43
C CYS A 130 -2.73 1.12 -10.96
N LEU A 131 -1.92 0.52 -10.08
CA LEU A 131 -2.15 0.46 -8.64
C LEU A 131 -1.57 1.71 -7.98
N VAL A 132 -2.42 2.55 -7.41
CA VAL A 132 -2.06 3.85 -6.84
C VAL A 132 -2.15 3.79 -5.32
N ASN A 133 -0.99 3.88 -4.66
CA ASN A 133 -0.94 3.87 -3.19
C ASN A 133 -1.25 5.25 -2.60
N HIS A 134 -0.77 6.33 -3.24
CA HIS A 134 -0.98 7.71 -2.79
C HIS A 134 -0.92 8.66 -3.99
N VAL A 135 -1.83 9.62 -4.06
CA VAL A 135 -1.74 10.74 -5.02
C VAL A 135 -0.87 11.85 -4.39
N HIS A 136 0.10 12.36 -5.13
CA HIS A 136 1.14 13.26 -4.62
C HIS A 136 0.77 14.75 -4.71
N THR A 137 -0.45 15.10 -5.15
CA THR A 137 -0.93 16.48 -5.30
C THR A 137 -0.55 17.39 -4.12
N ASP A 138 -0.68 16.90 -2.88
CA ASP A 138 -0.36 17.64 -1.66
C ASP A 138 1.15 17.63 -1.32
N LEU A 139 1.86 16.53 -1.63
CA LEU A 139 3.31 16.41 -1.43
C LEU A 139 4.10 17.37 -2.33
N TRP A 140 3.61 17.68 -3.53
CA TRP A 140 4.22 18.66 -4.42
C TRP A 140 4.31 20.05 -3.77
N GLY A 141 3.26 20.47 -3.07
CA GLY A 141 3.21 21.75 -2.37
C GLY A 141 4.08 21.80 -1.11
N MET A 142 4.26 20.65 -0.44
CA MET A 142 5.16 20.56 0.73
C MET A 142 6.64 20.51 0.35
N ARG A 143 7.00 19.84 -0.75
CA ARG A 143 8.40 19.57 -1.10
C ARG A 143 9.01 20.55 -2.10
N TYR A 144 8.19 21.26 -2.88
CA TYR A 144 8.66 22.13 -3.94
C TYR A 144 8.00 23.51 -3.92
N PRO A 145 8.72 24.58 -4.30
CA PRO A 145 8.13 25.90 -4.43
C PRO A 145 7.00 25.93 -5.47
N ALA A 146 6.08 26.88 -5.32
CA ALA A 146 4.84 26.98 -6.10
C ALA A 146 4.93 26.71 -7.62
N PRO A 147 5.91 27.23 -8.39
CA PRO A 147 5.99 26.93 -9.83
C PRO A 147 6.32 25.47 -10.12
N ALA A 148 7.24 24.86 -9.37
CA ALA A 148 7.60 23.45 -9.52
C ALA A 148 6.44 22.53 -9.07
N ALA A 149 5.72 22.91 -8.00
CA ALA A 149 4.55 22.19 -7.55
C ALA A 149 3.42 22.18 -8.61
N ARG A 150 3.20 23.31 -9.31
CA ARG A 150 2.22 23.38 -10.42
C ARG A 150 2.60 22.48 -11.59
N LEU A 151 3.89 22.42 -11.94
CA LEU A 151 4.38 21.53 -13.00
C LEU A 151 4.20 20.06 -12.59
N GLY A 152 4.55 19.71 -11.36
CA GLY A 152 4.34 18.37 -10.81
C GLY A 152 2.88 17.90 -10.92
N ARG A 153 1.92 18.76 -10.52
CA ARG A 153 0.48 18.47 -10.67
C ARG A 153 0.04 18.27 -12.12
N LYS A 154 0.55 19.08 -13.05
CA LYS A 154 0.24 18.90 -14.48
C LYS A 154 0.79 17.58 -15.03
N LEU A 155 2.00 17.22 -14.63
CA LEU A 155 2.61 15.94 -15.02
C LEU A 155 1.85 14.76 -14.42
N GLU A 156 1.44 14.84 -13.16
CA GLU A 156 0.63 13.83 -12.49
C GLU A 156 -0.73 13.65 -13.16
N HIS A 157 -1.44 14.74 -13.46
CA HIS A 157 -2.68 14.72 -14.24
C HIS A 157 -2.46 14.04 -15.60
N TRP A 158 -1.43 14.47 -16.35
CA TRP A 158 -1.12 13.87 -17.64
C TRP A 158 -0.79 12.38 -17.51
N ALA A 159 -0.06 11.96 -16.49
CA ALA A 159 0.37 10.58 -16.34
C ALA A 159 -0.77 9.66 -15.89
N LEU A 160 -1.62 10.08 -14.94
CA LEU A 160 -2.70 9.26 -14.38
C LEU A 160 -4.02 9.40 -15.16
N ALA A 161 -4.43 10.60 -15.55
CA ALA A 161 -5.66 10.80 -16.32
C ALA A 161 -5.44 10.70 -17.83
N GLY A 162 -4.23 11.01 -18.32
CA GLY A 162 -3.88 10.98 -19.75
C GLY A 162 -3.27 9.67 -20.23
N ALA A 163 -2.09 9.30 -19.71
CA ALA A 163 -1.35 8.14 -20.20
C ALA A 163 -2.07 6.82 -19.89
N GLN A 164 -2.84 6.76 -18.80
CA GLN A 164 -3.60 5.57 -18.41
C GLN A 164 -5.02 5.53 -19.01
N ARG A 165 -5.40 6.36 -19.99
CA ARG A 165 -6.81 6.52 -20.46
C ARG A 165 -7.59 5.23 -20.78
N GLY A 166 -6.91 4.17 -21.21
CA GLY A 166 -7.52 2.89 -21.54
C GLY A 166 -7.54 1.85 -20.41
N ASN A 167 -7.06 2.20 -19.21
CA ASN A 167 -6.77 1.24 -18.15
C ASN A 167 -7.59 1.53 -16.89
N LEU A 168 -7.87 0.48 -16.11
CA LEU A 168 -8.43 0.64 -14.77
C LEU A 168 -7.33 1.10 -13.80
N LEU A 169 -7.73 1.95 -12.85
CA LEU A 169 -6.88 2.38 -11.74
C LEU A 169 -7.38 1.73 -10.46
N VAL A 170 -6.44 1.20 -9.67
CA VAL A 170 -6.73 0.61 -8.37
C VAL A 170 -6.29 1.57 -7.29
N ALA A 171 -7.23 2.12 -6.53
CA ALA A 171 -6.98 2.95 -5.38
C ALA A 171 -6.92 2.09 -4.11
N VAL A 172 -5.97 2.36 -3.22
CA VAL A 172 -5.88 1.62 -1.94
C VAL A 172 -6.90 2.07 -0.89
N SER A 173 -7.61 3.17 -1.15
CA SER A 173 -8.57 3.74 -0.20
C SER A 173 -9.62 4.64 -0.88
N PRO A 174 -10.74 4.93 -0.20
CA PRO A 174 -11.73 5.91 -0.65
C PRO A 174 -11.10 7.31 -0.82
N SER A 175 -10.27 7.75 0.13
CA SER A 175 -9.55 9.02 -0.03
C SER A 175 -8.66 9.05 -1.27
N THR A 176 -8.00 7.95 -1.60
CA THR A 176 -7.17 7.83 -2.82
C THR A 176 -8.03 7.84 -4.08
N ALA A 177 -9.21 7.20 -4.05
CA ALA A 177 -10.17 7.25 -5.16
C ALA A 177 -10.67 8.68 -5.40
N THR A 178 -11.10 9.39 -4.36
CA THR A 178 -11.50 10.81 -4.46
C THR A 178 -10.36 11.69 -4.98
N ALA A 179 -9.12 11.42 -4.56
CA ALA A 179 -7.96 12.14 -5.09
C ALA A 179 -7.76 11.88 -6.60
N LEU A 180 -7.92 10.63 -7.07
CA LEU A 180 -7.87 10.28 -8.48
C LEU A 180 -8.99 10.97 -9.29
N GLU A 181 -10.20 11.03 -8.75
CA GLU A 181 -11.32 11.77 -9.35
C GLU A 181 -11.00 13.26 -9.48
N SER A 182 -10.43 13.87 -8.43
CA SER A 182 -10.08 15.29 -8.43
C SER A 182 -9.02 15.67 -9.48
N ILE A 183 -8.16 14.72 -9.87
CA ILE A 183 -7.19 14.89 -10.95
C ILE A 183 -7.77 14.46 -12.31
N GLY A 184 -9.08 14.21 -12.42
CA GLY A 184 -9.77 13.97 -13.69
C GLY A 184 -9.78 12.52 -14.17
N VAL A 185 -9.53 11.53 -13.29
CA VAL A 185 -9.78 10.12 -13.61
C VAL A 185 -11.29 9.84 -13.48
N PRO A 186 -11.95 9.27 -14.49
CA PRO A 186 -13.39 8.96 -14.40
C PRO A 186 -13.69 7.91 -13.30
N PRO A 187 -14.73 8.10 -12.46
CA PRO A 187 -15.07 7.17 -11.38
C PRO A 187 -15.29 5.72 -11.84
N GLU A 188 -15.87 5.52 -13.02
CA GLU A 188 -16.12 4.19 -13.59
C GLU A 188 -14.84 3.39 -13.88
N ARG A 189 -13.69 4.05 -13.91
CA ARG A 189 -12.37 3.44 -14.09
C ARG A 189 -11.60 3.23 -12.80
N ILE A 190 -12.14 3.65 -11.67
CA ILE A 190 -11.50 3.50 -10.36
C ILE A 190 -12.11 2.29 -9.65
N ARG A 191 -11.25 1.41 -9.16
CA ARG A 191 -11.62 0.29 -8.28
C ARG A 191 -10.88 0.48 -6.96
N ILE A 192 -11.55 0.24 -5.84
CA ILE A 192 -10.91 0.29 -4.53
C ILE A 192 -10.51 -1.13 -4.13
N VAL A 193 -9.23 -1.31 -3.80
CA VAL A 193 -8.71 -2.54 -3.20
C VAL A 193 -7.95 -2.14 -1.95
N HIS A 194 -8.55 -2.37 -0.79
CA HIS A 194 -7.98 -1.93 0.48
C HIS A 194 -6.71 -2.71 0.82
N ASN A 195 -5.79 -2.05 1.53
CA ASN A 195 -4.71 -2.74 2.19
C ASN A 195 -5.26 -3.74 3.21
N GLY A 196 -4.61 -4.89 3.30
CA GLY A 196 -4.97 -5.93 4.25
C GLY A 196 -4.06 -5.90 5.48
N VAL A 197 -4.42 -6.69 6.48
CA VAL A 197 -3.59 -7.03 7.63
C VAL A 197 -3.69 -8.52 7.89
N GLU A 198 -2.67 -9.06 8.55
CA GLU A 198 -2.73 -10.43 9.04
C GLU A 198 -3.74 -10.56 10.17
N GLU A 199 -4.33 -11.76 10.26
CA GLU A 199 -5.10 -12.13 11.43
C GLU A 199 -4.20 -12.05 12.66
N PRO A 200 -4.65 -11.42 13.76
CA PRO A 200 -3.85 -11.39 14.95
C PRO A 200 -3.66 -12.85 15.42
N GLY A 201 -2.41 -13.25 15.64
CA GLY A 201 -2.11 -14.44 16.44
C GLY A 201 -2.67 -14.29 17.86
N PRO A 202 -2.44 -15.27 18.75
CA PRO A 202 -2.87 -15.21 20.14
C PRO A 202 -2.49 -13.87 20.78
N LEU A 203 -3.47 -13.13 21.30
CA LEU A 203 -3.22 -11.81 21.86
C LEU A 203 -2.35 -11.91 23.12
N GLU A 204 -1.37 -11.04 23.20
CA GLU A 204 -0.53 -10.89 24.39
C GLU A 204 -1.14 -9.89 25.39
N PRO A 205 -0.80 -10.00 26.69
CA PRO A 205 -1.29 -9.07 27.71
C PRO A 205 -0.90 -7.62 27.40
N ARG A 206 -1.81 -6.70 27.71
CA ARG A 206 -1.53 -5.27 27.69
C ARG A 206 -0.54 -4.92 28.81
N SER A 207 0.26 -3.87 28.62
CA SER A 207 1.12 -3.32 29.66
C SER A 207 0.30 -2.81 30.85
N ASP A 208 0.75 -3.11 32.08
CA ASP A 208 0.16 -2.59 33.31
C ASP A 208 0.40 -1.08 33.47
N GLU A 209 1.53 -0.59 32.95
CA GLU A 209 1.87 0.83 32.89
C GLU A 209 1.53 1.45 31.53
N PRO A 210 1.31 2.78 31.45
CA PRO A 210 1.05 3.46 30.18
C PRO A 210 2.20 3.27 29.19
N LEU A 211 1.89 2.60 28.08
CA LEU A 211 2.80 2.40 26.96
C LEU A 211 2.20 3.03 25.71
N PHE A 212 2.88 4.02 25.16
CA PHE A 212 2.46 4.67 23.92
C PHE A 212 3.42 4.27 22.80
N LEU A 213 2.88 3.98 21.63
CA LEU A 213 3.65 3.46 20.50
C LEU A 213 3.48 4.36 19.29
N ALA A 214 4.59 4.71 18.65
CA ALA A 214 4.62 5.26 17.30
C ALA A 214 5.45 4.32 16.43
N MET A 215 4.98 4.02 15.22
CA MET A 215 5.65 3.06 14.35
C MET A 215 5.61 3.49 12.89
N GLY A 216 6.76 3.37 12.23
CA GLY A 216 6.90 3.61 10.81
C GLY A 216 8.26 4.20 10.44
N ARG A 217 8.44 4.46 9.15
CA ARG A 217 9.68 5.08 8.65
C ARG A 217 9.91 6.46 9.26
N LEU A 218 11.11 6.75 9.73
CA LEU A 218 11.47 8.04 10.33
C LEU A 218 11.81 9.06 9.24
N VAL A 219 10.77 9.73 8.73
CA VAL A 219 10.83 10.78 7.71
C VAL A 219 9.98 11.98 8.12
N GLU A 220 10.28 13.16 7.58
CA GLU A 220 9.70 14.45 7.98
C GLU A 220 8.16 14.46 8.04
N TYR A 221 7.49 13.94 7.02
CA TYR A 221 6.02 13.95 6.96
C TYR A 221 5.36 12.99 7.96
N LYS A 222 6.11 12.07 8.58
CA LYS A 222 5.62 11.23 9.68
C LYS A 222 5.64 11.95 11.03
N ARG A 223 6.18 13.17 11.09
CA ARG A 223 6.04 14.12 12.21
C ARG A 223 6.35 13.55 13.60
N ILE A 224 7.33 12.64 13.71
CA ILE A 224 7.74 12.09 15.00
C ILE A 224 8.33 13.17 15.91
N ASP A 225 8.92 14.22 15.34
CA ASP A 225 9.37 15.41 16.05
C ASP A 225 8.24 16.11 16.83
N LEU A 226 7.03 16.11 16.27
CA LEU A 226 5.83 16.66 16.93
C LEU A 226 5.43 15.79 18.12
N LEU A 227 5.47 14.46 17.99
CA LEU A 227 5.18 13.57 19.12
C LEU A 227 6.15 13.79 20.27
N LEU A 228 7.46 13.94 19.98
CA LEU A 228 8.46 14.22 21.01
C LEU A 228 8.15 15.54 21.74
N ARG A 229 7.77 16.60 21.01
CA ARG A 229 7.35 17.87 21.62
C ARG A 229 6.07 17.75 22.45
N LEU A 230 5.08 16.99 21.97
CA LEU A 230 3.85 16.75 22.71
C LEU A 230 4.09 15.88 23.94
N TRP A 231 5.02 14.93 23.87
CA TRP A 231 5.34 14.01 24.96
C TRP A 231 5.82 14.74 26.21
N GLU A 232 6.66 15.77 26.06
CA GLU A 232 7.10 16.63 27.18
C GLU A 232 5.93 17.29 27.93
N ARG A 233 4.80 17.51 27.25
CA ARG A 233 3.58 18.12 27.82
C ARG A 233 2.59 17.09 28.35
N VAL A 234 2.50 15.92 27.70
CA VAL A 234 1.52 14.87 28.02
C VAL A 234 2.03 13.97 29.15
N ARG A 235 3.33 13.62 29.16
CA ARG A 235 3.92 12.69 30.13
C ARG A 235 3.69 13.08 31.60
N PRO A 236 3.79 14.35 32.01
CA PRO A 236 3.51 14.73 33.41
C PRO A 236 2.08 14.41 33.86
N VAL A 237 1.14 14.31 32.91
CA VAL A 237 -0.27 14.01 33.17
C VAL A 237 -0.54 12.51 33.12
N THR A 238 0.04 11.82 32.13
CA THR A 238 -0.28 10.41 31.84
C THR A 238 0.68 9.41 32.47
N GLY A 239 1.89 9.84 32.81
CA GLY A 239 3.01 8.95 33.13
C GLY A 239 3.43 8.07 31.95
N GLY A 240 4.20 7.02 32.25
CA GLY A 240 4.55 5.95 31.32
C GLY A 240 5.75 6.24 30.39
N ARG A 241 5.80 5.47 29.29
CA ARG A 241 6.88 5.49 28.30
C ARG A 241 6.35 5.61 26.87
N LEU A 242 7.16 6.21 26.00
CA LEU A 242 6.91 6.30 24.56
C LEU A 242 7.92 5.41 23.82
N VAL A 243 7.43 4.48 23.02
CA VAL A 243 8.26 3.61 22.17
C VAL A 243 8.09 4.04 20.72
N ILE A 244 9.20 4.27 20.02
CA ILE A 244 9.26 4.63 18.61
C ILE A 244 9.93 3.48 17.86
N VAL A 245 9.15 2.82 17.02
CA VAL A 245 9.59 1.70 16.17
C VAL A 245 9.81 2.17 14.74
N GLY A 246 10.94 1.78 14.16
CA GLY A 246 11.29 2.08 12.78
C GLY A 246 12.59 2.84 12.66
N ASP A 247 12.98 3.07 11.41
CA ASP A 247 14.24 3.72 11.06
C ASP A 247 14.04 4.68 9.89
N GLY A 248 15.03 5.52 9.62
CA GLY A 248 15.02 6.44 8.50
C GLY A 248 15.97 7.62 8.67
N PRO A 249 16.04 8.49 7.66
CA PRO A 249 16.97 9.63 7.65
C PRO A 249 16.86 10.56 8.85
N GLU A 250 15.68 10.63 9.48
CA GLU A 250 15.43 11.53 10.62
C GLU A 250 15.86 10.92 11.97
N ARG A 251 16.29 9.65 12.02
CA ARG A 251 16.54 8.93 13.27
C ARG A 251 17.48 9.67 14.22
N GLU A 252 18.68 10.00 13.75
CA GLU A 252 19.71 10.69 14.57
C GLU A 252 19.25 12.06 15.06
N ARG A 253 18.42 12.76 14.28
CA ARG A 253 17.85 14.06 14.68
C ARG A 253 16.80 13.87 15.77
N LEU A 254 15.94 12.85 15.64
CA LEU A 254 14.87 12.53 16.58
C LEU A 254 15.40 12.00 17.90
N GLU A 255 16.41 11.13 17.88
CA GLU A 255 17.06 10.60 19.09
C GLU A 255 17.69 11.74 19.91
N ARG A 256 18.30 12.74 19.27
CA ARG A 256 18.83 13.94 19.96
C ARG A 256 17.75 14.83 20.56
N MET A 257 16.53 14.79 20.03
CA MET A 257 15.39 15.56 20.57
C MET A 257 14.71 14.84 21.73
N ALA A 258 14.93 13.55 21.88
CA ALA A 258 14.16 12.71 22.78
C ALA A 258 14.70 12.75 24.21
N GLY A 259 13.79 12.81 25.19
CA GLY A 259 14.12 12.64 26.60
C GLY A 259 14.32 11.17 27.00
N PRO A 260 14.78 10.90 28.23
CA PRO A 260 15.13 9.54 28.70
C PRO A 260 13.94 8.56 28.81
N SER A 261 12.70 9.05 28.66
CA SER A 261 11.47 8.25 28.71
C SER A 261 10.98 7.78 27.34
N VAL A 262 11.76 8.06 26.28
CA VAL A 262 11.49 7.67 24.91
C VAL A 262 12.49 6.60 24.49
N GLN A 263 12.01 5.49 23.94
CA GLN A 263 12.83 4.40 23.44
C GLN A 263 12.71 4.29 21.93
N PHE A 264 13.85 4.31 21.23
CA PHE A 264 13.92 3.97 19.81
C PHE A 264 14.39 2.53 19.67
N THR A 265 13.65 1.70 18.94
CA THR A 265 13.98 0.27 18.76
C THR A 265 14.68 -0.01 17.43
N GLY A 266 14.56 0.89 16.44
CA GLY A 266 14.95 0.61 15.07
C GLY A 266 14.01 -0.40 14.40
N HIS A 267 14.56 -1.25 13.53
CA HIS A 267 13.81 -2.36 12.94
C HIS A 267 13.64 -3.50 13.94
N ILE A 268 12.44 -4.05 14.02
CA ILE A 268 12.08 -5.14 14.92
C ILE A 268 11.51 -6.32 14.13
N SER A 269 11.50 -7.50 14.74
CA SER A 269 10.85 -8.68 14.15
C SER A 269 9.32 -8.56 14.19
N GLU A 270 8.63 -9.35 13.36
CA GLU A 270 7.16 -9.42 13.37
C GLU A 270 6.60 -9.87 14.73
N ALA A 271 7.30 -10.78 15.43
CA ALA A 271 6.93 -11.21 16.78
C ALA A 271 7.03 -10.05 17.78
N GLU A 272 8.11 -9.27 17.74
CA GLU A 272 8.28 -8.10 18.60
C GLU A 272 7.29 -6.99 18.25
N LYS A 273 6.97 -6.82 16.96
CA LYS A 273 5.91 -5.91 16.49
C LYS A 273 4.56 -6.31 17.07
N HIS A 274 4.21 -7.59 17.00
CA HIS A 274 2.99 -8.13 17.59
C HIS A 274 2.93 -7.86 19.10
N ARG A 275 3.99 -8.21 19.82
CA ARG A 275 4.11 -7.98 21.27
C ARG A 275 3.90 -6.51 21.64
N LEU A 276 4.60 -5.59 20.98
CA LEU A 276 4.48 -4.16 21.25
C LEU A 276 3.09 -3.62 20.92
N LEU A 277 2.49 -4.04 19.81
CA LEU A 277 1.13 -3.64 19.45
C LEU A 277 0.10 -4.11 20.50
N CYS A 278 0.21 -5.34 20.99
CA CYS A 278 -0.63 -5.89 22.07
C CYS A 278 -0.41 -5.16 23.40
N ALA A 279 0.85 -4.92 23.76
CA ALA A 279 1.21 -4.26 25.02
C ALA A 279 0.78 -2.79 25.08
N SER A 280 0.62 -2.13 23.93
CA SER A 280 0.38 -0.70 23.84
C SER A 280 -0.98 -0.26 24.37
N TRP A 281 -0.99 0.91 25.00
CA TRP A 281 -2.22 1.61 25.34
C TRP A 281 -2.78 2.35 24.14
N LEU A 282 -1.93 3.03 23.38
CA LEU A 282 -2.33 3.78 22.20
C LEU A 282 -1.27 3.66 21.12
N LEU A 283 -1.73 3.57 19.88
CA LEU A 283 -0.92 3.91 18.72
C LEU A 283 -1.05 5.41 18.44
N LEU A 284 0.08 6.11 18.32
CA LEU A 284 0.17 7.52 17.98
C LEU A 284 0.70 7.64 16.55
N HIS A 285 -0.15 8.15 15.66
CA HIS A 285 0.14 8.23 14.22
C HIS A 285 0.01 9.67 13.69
N PRO A 286 0.97 10.55 14.00
CA PRO A 286 0.92 12.00 13.74
C PRO A 286 1.22 12.36 12.27
N SER A 287 1.12 11.41 11.34
CA SER A 287 1.51 11.62 9.95
C SER A 287 0.70 12.73 9.29
N ALA A 288 1.36 13.60 8.54
CA ALA A 288 0.72 14.66 7.76
C ALA A 288 0.13 14.13 6.44
N VAL A 289 0.67 13.02 5.93
CA VAL A 289 0.20 12.39 4.68
C VAL A 289 0.19 10.88 4.85
N GLU A 290 -0.95 10.29 4.49
CA GLU A 290 -1.15 8.85 4.38
C GLU A 290 -2.05 8.56 3.19
N GLY A 291 -2.10 7.29 2.79
CA GLY A 291 -3.16 6.76 1.92
C GLY A 291 -3.94 5.66 2.56
N TRP A 292 -3.44 5.07 3.64
CA TRP A 292 -4.22 4.18 4.49
C TRP A 292 -3.74 4.23 5.94
N GLY A 293 -2.43 4.13 6.16
CA GLY A 293 -1.86 3.99 7.50
C GLY A 293 -1.94 2.54 7.98
N LEU A 294 -1.23 1.62 7.31
CA LEU A 294 -1.28 0.17 7.57
C LEU A 294 -1.12 -0.19 9.06
N VAL A 295 -0.18 0.48 9.73
CA VAL A 295 0.09 0.32 11.17
C VAL A 295 -1.13 0.60 12.03
N VAL A 296 -2.03 1.49 11.62
CA VAL A 296 -3.29 1.75 12.32
C VAL A 296 -4.17 0.51 12.31
N THR A 297 -4.33 -0.13 11.15
CA THR A 297 -5.10 -1.37 11.03
C THR A 297 -4.39 -2.54 11.74
N GLU A 298 -3.05 -2.60 11.70
CA GLU A 298 -2.28 -3.58 12.46
C GLU A 298 -2.52 -3.43 13.97
N ALA A 299 -2.50 -2.21 14.51
CA ALA A 299 -2.83 -1.94 15.91
C ALA A 299 -4.30 -2.28 16.23
N ALA A 300 -5.22 -1.92 15.34
CA ALA A 300 -6.64 -2.17 15.49
C ALA A 300 -6.94 -3.66 15.68
N THR A 301 -6.32 -4.55 14.89
CA THR A 301 -6.50 -6.01 15.08
C THR A 301 -6.03 -6.54 16.45
N ARG A 302 -5.13 -5.84 17.14
CA ARG A 302 -4.69 -6.18 18.51
C ARG A 302 -5.52 -5.45 19.58
N GLY A 303 -6.59 -4.77 19.20
CA GLY A 303 -7.42 -4.00 20.12
C GLY A 303 -6.75 -2.72 20.63
N THR A 304 -5.73 -2.20 19.92
CA THR A 304 -5.04 -0.96 20.28
C THR A 304 -5.62 0.19 19.48
N PRO A 305 -6.34 1.14 20.11
CA PRO A 305 -6.89 2.29 19.40
C PRO A 305 -5.80 3.28 19.01
N ALA A 306 -6.06 4.00 17.91
CA ALA A 306 -5.11 4.95 17.33
C ALA A 306 -5.55 6.41 17.51
N ILE A 307 -4.58 7.30 17.64
CA ILE A 307 -4.76 8.74 17.51
C ILE A 307 -3.98 9.21 16.30
N GLY A 308 -4.67 9.79 15.32
CA GLY A 308 -4.10 10.32 14.09
C GLY A 308 -4.51 11.76 13.84
N PHE A 309 -3.95 12.39 12.80
CA PHE A 309 -4.49 13.65 12.29
C PHE A 309 -5.65 13.40 11.32
N ASP A 310 -6.56 14.36 11.25
CA ASP A 310 -7.71 14.41 10.34
C ASP A 310 -7.26 14.69 8.89
N VAL A 311 -6.55 13.71 8.30
CA VAL A 311 -5.97 13.77 6.94
C VAL A 311 -6.46 12.60 6.08
N PRO A 312 -6.44 12.73 4.74
CA PRO A 312 -6.68 11.62 3.82
C PRO A 312 -5.88 10.36 4.19
N GLY A 313 -6.46 9.18 3.96
CA GLY A 313 -5.87 7.89 4.36
C GLY A 313 -6.14 7.54 5.83
N LEU A 314 -5.85 8.44 6.78
CA LEU A 314 -6.18 8.21 8.19
C LEU A 314 -7.68 8.27 8.46
N ARG A 315 -8.42 9.10 7.72
CA ARG A 315 -9.89 9.07 7.70
C ARG A 315 -10.47 7.74 7.24
N ASP A 316 -9.70 6.98 6.46
CA ASP A 316 -10.16 5.68 5.94
C ASP A 316 -9.90 4.55 6.94
N SER A 317 -8.80 4.63 7.71
CA SER A 317 -8.41 3.62 8.69
C SER A 317 -8.87 3.90 10.12
N ILE A 318 -9.22 5.14 10.47
CA ILE A 318 -9.74 5.55 11.77
C ILE A 318 -11.15 6.12 11.59
N GLU A 319 -12.11 5.49 12.24
CA GLU A 319 -13.43 6.05 12.48
C GLU A 319 -13.41 6.88 13.76
N ASP A 320 -13.48 8.21 13.60
CA ASP A 320 -13.32 9.19 14.68
C ASP A 320 -14.37 9.02 15.79
N GLY A 321 -13.91 8.95 17.03
CA GLY A 321 -14.75 8.76 18.22
C GLY A 321 -15.30 7.33 18.38
N VAL A 322 -14.97 6.40 17.48
CA VAL A 322 -15.44 5.02 17.51
C VAL A 322 -14.27 4.04 17.65
N THR A 323 -13.31 4.08 16.74
CA THR A 323 -12.14 3.17 16.71
C THR A 323 -10.85 3.85 17.16
N GLY A 324 -10.89 5.17 17.30
CA GLY A 324 -9.75 6.03 17.57
C GLY A 324 -10.17 7.50 17.56
N VAL A 325 -9.20 8.41 17.45
CA VAL A 325 -9.46 9.85 17.37
C VAL A 325 -8.71 10.48 16.20
N LEU A 326 -9.39 11.31 15.43
CA LEU A 326 -8.82 12.16 14.40
C LEU A 326 -8.70 13.60 14.90
N ALA A 327 -7.47 14.01 15.21
CA ALA A 327 -7.15 15.35 15.68
C ALA A 327 -7.04 16.34 14.52
N ARG A 328 -7.49 17.59 14.71
CA ARG A 328 -7.39 18.67 13.70
C ARG A 328 -6.19 19.59 13.90
N GLY A 329 -5.41 19.36 14.95
CA GLY A 329 -4.23 20.14 15.29
C GLY A 329 -3.55 19.64 16.57
N GLU A 330 -2.38 20.18 16.88
CA GLU A 330 -1.52 19.70 17.96
C GLU A 330 -2.21 19.68 19.32
N SER A 331 -2.96 20.73 19.65
CA SER A 331 -3.70 20.83 20.92
C SER A 331 -4.77 19.74 21.05
N SER A 332 -5.53 19.48 19.98
CA SER A 332 -6.54 18.41 19.97
C SER A 332 -5.91 17.02 20.02
N PHE A 333 -4.73 16.84 19.41
CA PHE A 333 -3.98 15.58 19.47
C PHE A 333 -3.52 15.29 20.90
N ALA A 334 -2.92 16.28 21.57
CA ALA A 334 -2.49 16.17 22.95
C ALA A 334 -3.68 15.92 23.90
N ALA A 335 -4.80 16.62 23.70
CA ALA A 335 -6.01 16.43 24.49
C ALA A 335 -6.59 15.01 24.32
N ALA A 336 -6.66 14.50 23.09
CA ALA A 336 -7.08 13.14 22.80
C ALA A 336 -6.16 12.10 23.45
N TRP A 337 -4.85 12.33 23.40
CA TRP A 337 -3.85 11.48 24.04
C TRP A 337 -4.07 11.41 25.56
N CYS A 338 -4.12 12.54 26.26
CA CYS A 338 -4.40 12.56 27.70
C CYS A 338 -5.73 11.88 28.02
N THR A 339 -6.78 12.18 27.26
CA THR A 339 -8.14 11.66 27.50
C THR A 339 -8.18 10.13 27.40
N LEU A 340 -7.59 9.56 26.34
CA LEU A 340 -7.56 8.12 26.18
C LEU A 340 -6.57 7.46 27.14
N ALA A 341 -5.44 8.09 27.46
CA ALA A 341 -4.50 7.56 28.45
C ALA A 341 -5.13 7.45 29.86
N LEU A 342 -6.00 8.38 30.24
CA LEU A 342 -6.65 8.41 31.55
C LEU A 342 -7.94 7.59 31.65
N SER A 343 -8.52 7.15 30.52
CA SER A 343 -9.78 6.39 30.51
C SER A 343 -9.60 4.97 29.97
N ALA A 344 -9.47 4.00 30.88
CA ALA A 344 -9.38 2.58 30.52
C ALA A 344 -10.63 2.10 29.78
N GLU A 345 -11.82 2.53 30.21
CA GLU A 345 -13.09 2.23 29.57
C GLU A 345 -13.10 2.64 28.10
N ARG A 346 -12.73 3.89 27.80
CA ARG A 346 -12.66 4.38 26.41
C ARG A 346 -11.64 3.62 25.59
N ARG A 347 -10.47 3.31 26.15
CA ARG A 347 -9.46 2.51 25.43
C ARG A 347 -9.99 1.13 25.08
N THR A 348 -10.69 0.47 26.00
CA THR A 348 -11.27 -0.86 25.77
C THR A 348 -12.39 -0.80 24.73
N ALA A 349 -13.30 0.18 24.84
CA ALA A 349 -14.38 0.36 23.87
C ALA A 349 -13.84 0.64 22.46
N PHE A 350 -12.91 1.59 22.32
CA PHE A 350 -12.34 1.94 21.03
C PHE A 350 -11.49 0.81 20.46
N GLY A 351 -10.70 0.15 21.31
CA GLY A 351 -9.91 -1.01 20.92
C GLY A 351 -10.77 -2.14 20.36
N LYS A 352 -11.88 -2.46 21.03
CA LYS A 352 -12.83 -3.47 20.54
C LYS A 352 -13.43 -3.08 19.19
N ALA A 353 -13.95 -1.85 19.07
CA ALA A 353 -14.54 -1.38 17.81
C ALA A 353 -13.51 -1.37 16.67
N ALA A 354 -12.25 -1.00 16.97
CA ALA A 354 -11.16 -1.03 16.02
C ALA A 354 -10.87 -2.47 15.55
N ALA A 355 -10.82 -3.44 16.47
CA ALA A 355 -10.61 -4.86 16.14
C ALA A 355 -11.74 -5.44 15.27
N ASP A 356 -12.99 -5.13 15.64
CA ASP A 356 -14.18 -5.57 14.89
C ASP A 356 -14.14 -5.01 13.46
N ARG A 357 -13.85 -3.71 13.29
CA ARG A 357 -13.69 -3.07 11.96
C ARG A 357 -12.49 -3.64 11.20
N ALA A 358 -11.37 -3.89 11.87
CA ALA A 358 -10.16 -4.39 11.22
C ALA A 358 -10.36 -5.81 10.64
N ALA A 359 -11.35 -6.58 11.09
CA ALA A 359 -11.68 -7.90 10.57
C ALA A 359 -12.03 -7.89 9.07
N ASP A 360 -12.57 -6.79 8.55
CA ASP A 360 -12.93 -6.65 7.14
C ASP A 360 -11.72 -6.44 6.21
N TYR A 361 -10.57 -6.07 6.79
CA TYR A 361 -9.35 -5.71 6.07
C TYR A 361 -8.31 -6.82 6.13
N ARG A 362 -8.68 -8.08 5.89
CA ARG A 362 -7.71 -9.19 5.81
C ARG A 362 -7.01 -9.24 4.46
N TRP A 363 -5.73 -9.65 4.43
CA TRP A 363 -5.01 -9.87 3.16
C TRP A 363 -5.74 -10.83 2.21
N SER A 364 -6.42 -11.84 2.73
CA SER A 364 -7.24 -12.75 1.91
C SER A 364 -8.39 -12.04 1.18
N ASN A 365 -8.99 -11.00 1.77
CA ASN A 365 -9.98 -10.16 1.13
C ASN A 365 -9.33 -9.27 0.06
N THR A 366 -8.21 -8.62 0.39
CA THR A 366 -7.41 -7.80 -0.54
C THR A 366 -7.02 -8.57 -1.81
N VAL A 367 -6.48 -9.79 -1.65
CA VAL A 367 -6.09 -10.65 -2.77
C VAL A 367 -7.31 -11.04 -3.61
N ARG A 368 -8.43 -11.40 -2.97
CA ARG A 368 -9.68 -11.74 -3.69
C ARG A 368 -10.22 -10.56 -4.49
N GLN A 369 -10.28 -9.36 -3.89
CA GLN A 369 -10.71 -8.14 -4.57
C GLN A 369 -9.80 -7.81 -5.75
N PHE A 370 -8.48 -7.88 -5.55
CA PHE A 370 -7.51 -7.63 -6.62
C PHE A 370 -7.66 -8.62 -7.77
N ARG A 371 -7.89 -9.92 -7.48
CA ARG A 371 -8.12 -10.95 -8.51
C ARG A 371 -9.34 -10.64 -9.38
N ALA A 372 -10.41 -10.11 -8.79
CA ALA A 372 -11.59 -9.71 -9.54
C ALA A 372 -11.28 -8.53 -10.49
N VAL A 373 -10.58 -7.51 -10.00
CA VAL A 373 -10.16 -6.35 -10.82
C VAL A 373 -9.16 -6.75 -11.90
N ALA A 374 -8.27 -7.70 -11.62
CA ALA A 374 -7.35 -8.27 -12.59
C ALA A 374 -8.06 -8.98 -13.74
N ALA A 375 -9.12 -9.75 -13.44
CA ALA A 375 -9.96 -10.36 -14.47
C ALA A 375 -10.71 -9.30 -15.30
N GLU A 376 -11.30 -8.31 -14.63
CA GLU A 376 -12.02 -7.21 -15.28
C GLU A 376 -11.13 -6.44 -16.29
N ALA A 377 -9.88 -6.15 -15.92
CA ALA A 377 -8.94 -5.46 -16.79
C ALA A 377 -8.61 -6.25 -18.06
N VAL A 378 -8.45 -7.57 -17.95
CA VAL A 378 -8.17 -8.45 -19.09
C VAL A 378 -9.39 -8.56 -20.00
N GLU A 379 -10.59 -8.73 -19.42
CA GLU A 379 -11.85 -8.81 -20.17
C GLU A 379 -12.15 -7.50 -20.92
N THR A 380 -11.96 -6.36 -20.27
CA THR A 380 -12.14 -5.03 -20.88
C THR A 380 -11.20 -4.82 -22.07
N ALA A 381 -9.93 -5.21 -21.92
CA ALA A 381 -8.95 -5.11 -22.99
C ALA A 381 -9.25 -6.06 -24.16
N ALA A 382 -9.71 -7.29 -23.88
CA ALA A 382 -10.13 -8.24 -24.91
C ALA A 382 -11.36 -7.74 -25.70
N ALA A 383 -12.33 -7.13 -25.02
CA ALA A 383 -13.50 -6.52 -25.65
C ALA A 383 -13.11 -5.34 -26.56
N ALA A 384 -12.16 -4.50 -26.12
CA ALA A 384 -11.66 -3.38 -26.92
C ALA A 384 -10.84 -3.82 -28.15
N GLY A 385 -10.22 -5.01 -28.10
CA GLY A 385 -9.39 -5.57 -29.17
C GLY A 385 -10.15 -6.37 -30.24
N THR A 386 -11.45 -6.66 -30.07
CA THR A 386 -12.25 -7.40 -31.05
C THR A 386 -12.85 -6.44 -32.07
N PRO A 387 -12.44 -6.45 -33.36
CA PRO A 387 -13.06 -5.60 -34.37
C PRO A 387 -14.50 -6.07 -34.58
N GLY A 388 -15.47 -5.19 -34.34
CA GLY A 388 -16.88 -5.48 -34.62
C GLY A 388 -17.07 -5.82 -36.10
N THR A 389 -17.54 -7.04 -36.37
CA THR A 389 -17.96 -7.46 -37.72
C THR A 389 -19.07 -6.53 -38.20
N PRO A 390 -18.89 -5.77 -39.29
CA PRO A 390 -19.99 -4.98 -39.85
C PRO A 390 -21.06 -5.95 -40.34
N GLY A 391 -22.26 -5.86 -39.76
CA GLY A 391 -23.42 -6.61 -40.23
C GLY A 391 -23.65 -6.32 -41.71
N ARG A 392 -23.44 -7.32 -42.56
CA ARG A 392 -23.87 -7.31 -43.96
C ARG A 392 -25.40 -7.22 -43.96
N ALA A 393 -25.94 -6.01 -44.07
CA ALA A 393 -27.30 -5.79 -44.51
C ALA A 393 -27.40 -6.30 -45.96
N LYS A 394 -27.91 -7.52 -46.12
CA LYS A 394 -28.36 -8.03 -47.43
C LYS A 394 -29.58 -7.20 -47.83
N GLY A 395 -29.36 -6.20 -48.68
CA GLY A 395 -30.43 -5.62 -49.48
C GLY A 395 -31.03 -6.70 -50.38
N ARG A 396 -32.24 -7.16 -50.07
CA ARG A 396 -33.10 -7.84 -51.04
C ARG A 396 -33.86 -6.75 -51.79
N ARG A 397 -33.47 -6.54 -53.06
CA ARG A 397 -34.37 -5.99 -54.06
C ARG A 397 -35.47 -7.02 -54.32
N THR A 398 -36.71 -6.59 -54.16
CA THR A 398 -37.83 -6.89 -55.07
C THR A 398 -38.73 -5.68 -55.06
#